data_AF-A0AA37P2K0-F1
#
_entry.id   AF-A0AA37P2K0-F1
#
_cell.length_a   1.000
_cell.length_b   1.000
_cell.length_c   1.000
_cell.angle_alpha   90.00
_cell.angle_beta   90.00
_cell.angle_gamma   90.00
#
_symmetry.space_group_name_H-M   'P 1'
#
loop_
_entity.id
_entity.type
_entity.pdbx_description
1 polymer ?
#
loop_
_entity_poly.entity_id
_entity_poly.type
_entity_poly.pdbx_seq_one_letter_code
_entity_poly.pdbx_strand_id
1 'polypeptide(L)'
;MCTPGGGSSAIFGPDGRRITEPVNETTETIIYADLDMDAIHRAKMFADCTGHYSRPDLLRLSVDREIKALNKTLNFAFAQRPLLLVSQLKFSQSAKL
;
A
#
# COMPACT_ATOMS: atom_id res chain seq x y z
N MET A 1 20.71 16.43 27.93
CA MET A 1 21.80 15.68 27.25
C MET A 1 21.17 14.55 26.47
N CYS A 2 21.42 14.44 25.16
CA CYS A 2 20.94 13.29 24.38
C CYS A 2 21.91 12.13 24.62
N THR A 3 21.43 11.03 25.17
CA THR A 3 22.23 9.81 25.34
C THR A 3 22.46 9.18 23.96
N PRO A 4 23.68 8.77 23.61
CA PRO A 4 23.91 7.97 22.41
C PRO A 4 23.12 6.66 22.52
N GLY A 5 22.37 6.30 21.48
CA GLY A 5 21.75 4.97 21.36
C GLY A 5 20.31 4.96 20.84
N GLY A 6 19.63 3.82 21.03
CA GLY A 6 18.24 3.59 20.61
C GLY A 6 18.08 2.87 19.26
N GLY A 7 19.18 2.46 18.62
CA GLY A 7 19.16 1.65 17.40
C GLY A 7 18.86 0.18 17.69
N SER A 8 18.09 -0.49 16.82
CA SER A 8 17.79 -1.93 16.91
C SER A 8 17.72 -2.57 15.53
N SER A 9 18.69 -2.26 14.68
CA SER A 9 18.82 -2.84 13.34
C SER A 9 19.01 -4.36 13.43
N ALA A 10 18.30 -5.12 12.60
CA ALA A 10 18.40 -6.58 12.54
C ALA A 10 17.98 -7.08 11.15
N ILE A 11 18.46 -8.26 10.77
CA ILE A 11 18.08 -8.93 9.53
C ILE A 11 17.23 -10.16 9.87
N PHE A 12 16.06 -10.25 9.23
CA PHE A 12 15.14 -11.36 9.37
C PHE A 12 15.04 -12.16 8.08
N GLY A 13 14.99 -13.47 8.21
CA GLY A 13 14.79 -14.38 7.10
C GLY A 13 13.35 -14.36 6.58
N PRO A 14 13.10 -14.94 5.41
CA PRO A 14 11.75 -15.07 4.84
C PRO A 14 10.81 -15.95 5.68
N ASP A 15 11.36 -16.74 6.62
CA ASP A 15 10.61 -17.52 7.61
C ASP A 15 10.26 -16.71 8.88
N GLY A 16 10.70 -15.45 8.97
CA GLY A 16 10.49 -14.57 10.11
C GLY A 16 11.49 -14.74 11.25
N ARG A 17 12.47 -15.64 11.13
CA ARG A 17 13.51 -15.79 12.17
C ARG A 17 14.59 -14.72 12.03
N ARG A 18 15.15 -14.28 13.16
CA ARG A 18 16.30 -13.36 13.15
C ARG A 18 17.56 -14.12 12.77
N ILE A 19 18.25 -13.67 11.72
CA ILE A 19 19.50 -14.28 11.24
C ILE A 19 20.71 -13.69 11.96
N THR A 20 20.61 -12.43 12.37
CA THR A 20 21.72 -11.70 12.97
C THR A 20 21.73 -11.78 14.48
N GLU A 21 22.91 -11.66 15.07
CA GLU A 21 23.05 -11.46 16.51
C GLU A 21 22.50 -10.10 16.92
N PRO A 22 21.98 -9.97 18.16
CA PRO A 22 21.53 -8.68 18.67
C PRO A 22 22.73 -7.76 18.90
N VAL A 23 22.69 -6.57 18.32
CA VAL A 23 23.71 -5.54 18.50
C VAL A 23 23.32 -4.63 19.67
N ASN A 24 24.31 -4.16 20.43
CA ASN A 24 24.11 -3.20 21.51
C ASN A 24 23.62 -1.86 20.94
N GLU A 25 22.57 -1.30 21.53
CA GLU A 25 21.91 -0.06 21.08
C GLU A 25 22.82 1.17 21.05
N THR A 26 23.92 1.16 21.81
CA THR A 26 24.87 2.27 21.97
C THR A 26 26.08 2.15 21.03
N THR A 27 26.22 1.04 20.31
CA THR A 27 27.41 0.75 19.48
C THR A 27 27.10 0.87 18.00
N GLU A 28 27.93 1.62 17.26
CA GLU A 28 27.87 1.64 15.80
C GLU A 28 28.43 0.34 15.23
N THR A 29 27.68 -0.34 14.38
CA THR A 29 28.09 -1.62 13.78
C THR A 29 27.43 -1.81 12.43
N ILE A 30 28.16 -2.44 11.50
CA ILE A 30 27.62 -2.88 10.23
C ILE A 30 27.22 -4.35 10.36
N ILE A 31 25.96 -4.64 10.04
CA ILE A 31 25.39 -5.98 10.17
C ILE A 31 25.39 -6.65 8.79
N TYR A 32 26.01 -7.82 8.71
CA TYR A 32 26.04 -8.65 7.51
C TYR A 32 25.27 -9.95 7.75
N ALA A 33 24.61 -10.46 6.73
CA ALA A 33 23.98 -11.77 6.73
C ALA A 33 23.95 -12.34 5.31
N ASP A 34 24.18 -13.64 5.20
CA ASP A 34 23.98 -14.36 3.95
C ASP A 34 22.51 -14.81 3.84
N LEU A 35 21.92 -14.60 2.67
CA LEU A 35 20.53 -14.92 2.41
C LEU A 35 20.43 -15.99 1.33
N ASP A 36 19.81 -17.12 1.68
CA ASP A 36 19.38 -18.11 0.70
C ASP A 36 18.11 -17.62 -0.01
N MET A 37 18.23 -17.29 -1.29
CA MET A 37 17.12 -16.80 -2.10
C MET A 37 16.08 -17.90 -2.40
N ASP A 38 16.47 -19.18 -2.35
CA ASP A 38 15.53 -20.28 -2.54
C ASP A 38 14.59 -20.46 -1.35
N ALA A 39 14.96 -19.92 -0.18
CA ALA A 39 14.10 -19.89 1.00
C ALA A 39 12.83 -19.06 0.79
N ILE A 40 12.85 -18.09 -0.14
CA ILE A 40 11.68 -17.27 -0.46
C ILE A 40 10.58 -18.13 -1.07
N HIS A 41 10.92 -19.04 -1.98
CA HIS A 41 9.96 -19.94 -2.60
C HIS A 41 9.32 -20.85 -1.55
N ARG A 42 10.12 -21.41 -0.63
CA ARG A 42 9.63 -22.26 0.46
C ARG A 42 8.68 -21.51 1.40
N ALA A 43 9.00 -20.27 1.77
CA ALA A 43 8.14 -19.43 2.59
C ALA A 43 6.81 -19.10 1.89
N LYS A 44 6.86 -18.74 0.60
CA LYS A 44 5.65 -18.46 -0.18
C LYS A 44 4.77 -19.68 -0.43
N MET A 45 5.36 -20.88 -0.53
CA MET A 45 4.57 -22.13 -0.59
C MET A 45 3.73 -22.34 0.67
N PHE A 46 4.23 -21.89 1.84
CA PHE A 46 3.49 -21.98 3.09
C PHE A 46 2.46 -20.84 3.25
N ALA A 47 2.82 -19.61 2.88
CA ALA A 47 1.95 -18.45 2.99
C ALA A 47 2.22 -17.42 1.88
N ASP A 48 1.29 -17.30 0.93
CA ASP A 48 1.32 -16.28 -0.12
C ASP A 48 -0.01 -15.52 -0.20
N CYS A 49 -0.03 -14.34 0.46
CA CYS A 49 -1.18 -13.45 0.54
C CYS A 49 -1.71 -12.96 -0.81
N THR A 50 -0.84 -12.87 -1.83
CA THR A 50 -1.20 -12.34 -3.16
C THR A 50 -1.51 -13.43 -4.18
N GLY A 51 -1.09 -14.67 -3.90
CA GLY A 51 -1.36 -15.84 -4.75
C GLY A 51 -2.48 -16.70 -4.17
N HIS A 52 -2.14 -17.92 -3.75
CA HIS A 52 -3.13 -18.96 -3.43
C HIS A 52 -3.97 -18.68 -2.18
N TYR A 53 -3.50 -17.87 -1.23
CA TYR A 53 -4.34 -17.41 -0.12
C TYR A 53 -5.21 -16.20 -0.49
N SER A 54 -5.03 -15.61 -1.68
CA SER A 54 -5.84 -14.46 -2.09
C SER A 54 -7.29 -14.87 -2.37
N ARG A 55 -8.23 -14.05 -1.90
CA ARG A 55 -9.67 -14.15 -2.18
C ARG A 55 -10.12 -12.89 -2.91
N PRO A 56 -9.82 -12.78 -4.22
CA PRO A 56 -10.14 -11.58 -4.99
C PRO A 56 -11.64 -11.35 -5.15
N ASP A 57 -12.44 -12.39 -4.91
CA ASP A 57 -13.91 -12.32 -4.82
C ASP A 57 -14.40 -11.62 -3.54
N LEU A 58 -13.59 -11.61 -2.47
CA LEU A 58 -13.92 -10.94 -1.19
C LEU A 58 -13.36 -9.52 -1.11
N LEU A 59 -12.09 -9.33 -1.47
CA LEU A 59 -11.41 -8.05 -1.34
C LEU A 59 -10.42 -7.82 -2.49
N ARG A 60 -10.47 -6.63 -3.08
CA ARG A 60 -9.51 -6.16 -4.06
C ARG A 60 -9.01 -4.77 -3.70
N LEU A 61 -7.69 -4.60 -3.60
CA LEU A 61 -7.03 -3.31 -3.44
C LEU A 61 -6.66 -2.74 -4.81
N SER A 62 -7.15 -1.54 -5.14
CA SER A 62 -6.76 -0.80 -6.34
C SER A 62 -6.03 0.48 -5.93
N VAL A 63 -4.85 0.72 -6.50
CA VAL A 63 -4.01 1.88 -6.18
C VAL A 63 -3.96 2.82 -7.38
N ASP A 64 -4.37 4.06 -7.18
CA ASP A 64 -4.16 5.15 -8.12
C ASP A 64 -2.81 5.79 -7.83
N ARG A 65 -1.88 5.71 -8.78
CA ARG A 65 -0.50 6.22 -8.64
C ARG A 65 -0.32 7.62 -9.21
N GLU A 66 -1.39 8.23 -9.75
CA GLU A 66 -1.33 9.57 -10.32
C GLU A 66 -1.11 10.64 -9.23
N ILE A 67 -0.13 11.51 -9.45
CA ILE A 67 0.07 12.69 -8.61
C ILE A 67 -1.14 13.62 -8.77
N LYS A 68 -1.91 13.81 -7.68
CA LYS A 68 -3.08 14.70 -7.70
C LYS A 68 -2.62 16.15 -7.48
N ALA A 69 -2.57 16.93 -8.55
CA ALA A 69 -2.36 18.37 -8.46
C ALA A 69 -3.57 19.06 -7.80
N LEU A 70 -3.31 19.97 -6.86
CA LEU A 70 -4.32 20.69 -6.07
C LEU A 70 -5.28 21.57 -6.92
N ASN A 71 -4.86 21.98 -8.12
CA ASN A 71 -5.61 22.89 -8.99
C ASN A 71 -6.18 22.19 -10.23
N LYS A 72 -7.01 21.17 -10.03
CA LYS A 72 -7.99 20.78 -11.07
C LYS A 72 -9.23 21.62 -10.86
N THR A 73 -9.43 22.64 -11.69
CA THR A 73 -10.77 23.21 -11.91
C THR A 73 -11.70 22.02 -12.12
N LEU A 74 -12.65 21.83 -11.20
CA LEU A 74 -13.48 20.63 -11.11
C LEU A 74 -14.45 20.55 -12.28
N ASN A 75 -13.96 20.15 -13.46
CA ASN A 75 -14.79 19.49 -14.44
C ASN A 75 -14.88 18.02 -14.04
N PHE A 76 -15.69 17.75 -13.01
CA PHE A 76 -16.22 16.42 -12.78
C PHE A 76 -17.13 16.08 -13.96
N ALA A 77 -16.53 15.68 -15.08
CA ALA A 77 -17.21 14.89 -16.08
C ALA A 77 -17.42 13.52 -15.43
N PHE A 78 -18.48 13.41 -14.63
CA PHE A 78 -19.03 12.14 -14.20
C PHE A 78 -19.30 11.35 -15.49
N ALA A 79 -18.41 10.41 -15.77
CA ALA A 79 -18.42 9.62 -16.98
C ALA A 79 -19.84 9.12 -17.23
N GLN A 80 -20.39 9.54 -18.37
CA GLN A 80 -21.72 9.21 -18.85
C GLN A 80 -21.89 7.68 -18.85
N ARG A 81 -22.47 7.14 -17.77
CA ARG A 81 -23.09 5.82 -17.79
C ARG A 81 -24.55 6.04 -18.16
N PRO A 82 -25.02 5.57 -19.34
CA PRO A 82 -26.42 5.66 -19.67
C PRO A 82 -27.14 4.63 -18.80
N LEU A 83 -27.78 5.09 -17.73
CA LEU A 83 -28.82 4.31 -17.09
C LEU A 83 -30.16 5.00 -17.33
N LEU A 84 -31.02 4.20 -17.94
CA LEU A 84 -32.32 4.50 -18.50
C LEU A 84 -33.23 5.28 -17.54
N LEU A 85 -33.95 6.24 -18.14
CA LEU A 85 -35.32 6.63 -17.83
C LEU A 85 -35.65 6.96 -16.36
N VAL A 86 -35.54 8.25 -16.01
CA VAL A 86 -36.58 8.89 -15.18
C VAL A 86 -36.90 10.26 -15.79
N SER A 87 -37.97 10.27 -16.56
CA SER A 87 -38.72 11.46 -16.92
C SER A 87 -39.12 12.25 -15.67
N GLN A 88 -39.18 13.57 -15.82
CA GLN A 88 -39.72 14.55 -14.85
C GLN A 88 -38.73 15.04 -13.79
N LEU A 89 -38.12 16.20 -14.05
CA LEU A 89 -38.36 17.37 -13.22
C LEU A 89 -37.95 18.64 -13.98
N LYS A 90 -38.95 19.38 -14.48
CA LYS A 90 -38.79 20.77 -14.93
C LYS A 90 -38.66 21.64 -13.68
N PHE A 91 -37.58 22.39 -13.53
CA PHE A 91 -37.58 23.61 -12.73
C PHE A 91 -37.27 24.80 -13.63
N SER A 92 -38.35 25.49 -13.98
CA SER A 92 -38.36 26.88 -14.41
C SER A 92 -37.83 27.73 -13.25
N GLN A 93 -36.80 28.52 -13.49
CA GLN A 93 -36.84 29.91 -13.03
C GLN A 93 -35.90 30.79 -13.86
N SER A 94 -36.54 31.84 -14.36
CA SER A 94 -36.05 32.93 -15.16
C SER A 94 -35.50 34.02 -14.23
N ALA A 95 -34.29 34.52 -14.49
CA ALA A 95 -33.90 35.87 -14.13
C ALA A 95 -32.82 36.36 -15.11
N LYS A 96 -33.26 37.28 -15.97
CA LYS A 96 -32.41 38.16 -16.79
C LYS A 96 -31.82 39.26 -15.90
N LEU A 97 -30.70 39.81 -16.40
CA LEU A 97 -29.93 41.01 -16.02
C LEU A 97 -28.74 40.73 -15.10
#